data_AF-A0AAN9EJC9-F1
#
_entry.id   AF-A0AAN9EJC9-F1
#
_cell.length_a   1.000
_cell.length_b   1.000
_cell.length_c   1.000
_cell.angle_alpha   90.00
_cell.angle_beta   90.00
_cell.angle_gamma   90.00
#
_symmetry.space_group_name_H-M   'P 1'
#
loop_
_entity.id
_entity.type
_entity.pdbx_description
1 polymer ?
#
loop_
_entity_poly.entity_id
_entity_poly.type
_entity_poly.pdbx_seq_one_letter_code
_entity_poly.pdbx_strand_id
1 'polypeptide(L)'
;MILGIRGWNIEFILRQIHNDVPILLSTNCDGKSACQRAISWARQSLGSMKLNVDGSCLDQDLHSRFGGVIYYYNGSWILFFLSLLEHACPILRAELMRIRHGLALTGDRGFK
;
A
#
# COMPACT_ATOMS: atom_id res chain seq x y z
N MET A 1 7.22 9.79 5.41
CA MET A 1 6.78 8.44 5.79
C MET A 1 7.91 7.63 6.43
N ILE A 2 7.66 6.99 7.57
CA ILE A 2 8.58 6.04 8.21
C ILE A 2 8.06 4.63 7.94
N LEU A 3 8.90 3.76 7.36
CA LEU A 3 8.65 2.32 7.26
C LEU A 3 9.73 1.61 8.08
N GLY A 4 9.33 0.99 9.19
CA GLY A 4 10.27 0.42 10.17
C GLY A 4 11.05 1.53 10.89
N ILE A 5 12.38 1.52 10.75
CA ILE A 5 13.29 2.50 11.39
C ILE A 5 13.86 3.54 10.43
N ARG A 6 13.47 3.51 9.15
CA ARG A 6 14.01 4.42 8.12
C ARG A 6 12.96 5.41 7.66
N GLY A 7 13.39 6.66 7.44
CA GLY A 7 12.60 7.63 6.70
C GLY A 7 12.65 7.31 5.22
N TRP A 8 11.48 7.26 4.57
CA TRP A 8 11.35 7.03 3.14
C TRP A 8 10.71 8.23 2.47
N ASN A 9 11.24 8.57 1.29
CA ASN A 9 10.68 9.59 0.42
C ASN A 9 9.47 8.99 -0.33
N ILE A 10 8.29 9.59 -0.18
CA ILE A 10 7.05 9.10 -0.79
C ILE A 10 7.16 9.09 -2.32
N GLU A 11 7.72 10.13 -2.92
CA GLU A 11 7.90 10.25 -4.37
C GLU A 11 8.80 9.12 -4.90
N PHE A 12 9.86 8.80 -4.16
CA PHE A 12 10.71 7.66 -4.49
C PHE A 12 9.95 6.33 -4.41
N ILE A 13 9.16 6.10 -3.36
CA ILE A 13 8.36 4.87 -3.22
C ILE A 13 7.32 4.77 -4.34
N LEU A 14 6.62 5.85 -4.67
CA LEU A 14 5.64 5.87 -5.74
C LEU A 14 6.26 5.50 -7.08
N ARG A 15 7.48 6.00 -7.36
CA ARG A 15 8.26 5.64 -8.56
C ARG A 15 8.71 4.19 -8.53
N GLN A 16 9.21 3.68 -7.41
CA GLN A 16 9.61 2.28 -7.28
C GLN A 16 8.43 1.33 -7.52
N ILE A 17 7.29 1.58 -6.86
CA ILE A 17 6.07 0.80 -7.10
C ILE A 17 5.69 0.84 -8.58
N HIS A 18 5.72 2.02 -9.21
CA HIS A 18 5.38 2.14 -10.63
C HIS A 18 6.31 1.32 -11.55
N ASN A 19 7.62 1.33 -11.27
CA ASN A 19 8.63 0.66 -12.08
C ASN A 19 8.69 -0.86 -11.84
N ASP A 20 8.44 -1.30 -10.61
CA ASP A 20 8.63 -2.70 -10.20
C ASP A 20 7.39 -3.57 -10.40
N VAL A 21 6.19 -2.97 -10.42
CA VAL A 21 4.92 -3.69 -10.63
C VAL A 21 4.96 -4.60 -11.88
N PRO A 22 5.42 -4.15 -13.06
CA PRO A 22 5.50 -5.01 -14.24
C PRO A 22 6.43 -6.22 -14.04
N ILE A 23 7.55 -6.03 -13.33
CA ILE A 23 8.56 -7.06 -13.09
C ILE A 23 8.02 -8.12 -12.13
N LEU A 24 7.42 -7.68 -11.03
CA LEU A 24 6.84 -8.56 -10.00
C LEU A 24 5.66 -9.40 -10.51
N LEU A 25 4.93 -8.92 -11.52
CA LEU A 25 3.85 -9.65 -12.18
C LEU A 25 4.36 -10.69 -13.19
N SER A 26 5.62 -10.61 -13.60
CA SER A 26 6.24 -11.51 -14.59
C SER A 26 7.02 -12.66 -13.97
N THR A 27 7.36 -12.57 -12.68
CA THR A 27 8.13 -13.58 -11.97
C THR A 27 7.23 -14.62 -11.32
N ASN A 28 7.34 -15.89 -11.73
CA ASN A 28 6.83 -17.01 -10.94
C ASN A 28 7.66 -17.12 -9.65
N CYS A 29 7.00 -17.08 -8.50
CA CYS A 29 7.67 -17.20 -7.22
C CYS A 29 8.08 -18.65 -6.96
N ASP A 30 9.35 -18.98 -7.22
CA ASP A 30 9.97 -20.18 -6.66
C ASP A 30 10.02 -20.03 -5.13
N GLY A 31 9.41 -20.99 -4.45
CA GLY A 31 9.27 -21.05 -2.99
C GLY A 31 10.60 -21.23 -2.26
N LYS A 32 11.47 -20.22 -2.28
CA LYS A 32 12.61 -20.15 -1.37
C LYS A 32 12.13 -19.68 -0.01
N SER A 33 12.20 -20.58 0.97
CA SER A 33 11.98 -20.29 2.38
C SER A 33 12.84 -19.10 2.82
N ALA A 34 12.21 -17.93 2.92
CA ALA A 34 12.86 -16.73 3.39
C ALA A 34 13.16 -16.88 4.90
N CYS A 35 14.35 -16.42 5.31
CA CYS A 35 14.70 -16.21 6.72
C CYS A 35 13.54 -15.52 7.45
N GLN A 36 13.02 -16.18 8.48
CA GLN A 36 11.82 -15.79 9.22
C GLN A 36 12.11 -14.51 10.01
N ARG A 37 12.07 -13.37 9.32
CA ARG A 37 12.23 -12.05 9.92
C ARG A 37 11.01 -11.80 10.78
N ALA A 38 11.20 -11.58 12.08
CA ALA A 38 10.11 -11.21 12.97
C ALA A 38 9.48 -9.90 12.48
N ILE A 39 8.21 -9.97 12.06
CA ILE A 39 7.43 -8.82 11.65
C ILE A 39 6.74 -8.29 12.90
N SER A 40 6.99 -7.02 13.23
CA SER A 40 6.30 -6.32 14.30
C SER A 40 5.76 -4.99 13.82
N TRP A 41 4.63 -4.58 14.39
CA TRP A 41 4.05 -3.27 14.15
C TRP A 41 4.72 -2.25 15.08
N ALA A 42 5.35 -1.24 14.50
CA ALA A 42 5.85 -0.11 15.28
C ALA A 42 4.66 0.75 15.75
N ARG A 43 4.74 1.26 16.99
CA ARG A 43 3.81 2.28 17.46
C ARG A 43 3.94 3.52 16.59
N GLN A 44 2.81 4.16 16.25
CA GLN A 44 2.80 5.44 15.54
C GLN A 44 3.57 6.50 16.31
N SER A 45 4.41 7.25 15.62
CA SER A 45 5.09 8.41 16.18
C SER A 45 4.11 9.58 16.35
N LEU A 46 4.42 10.46 17.30
CA LEU A 46 3.65 11.69 17.50
C LEU A 46 3.64 12.51 16.20
N GLY A 47 2.46 13.01 15.82
CA GLY A 47 2.26 13.78 14.60
C GLY A 47 2.20 12.98 13.30
N SER A 48 2.37 11.65 13.35
CA SER A 48 2.32 10.81 12.14
C SER A 48 0.90 10.45 11.71
N MET A 49 0.77 10.12 10.42
CA MET A 49 -0.43 9.48 9.88
C MET A 49 -0.20 7.99 9.62
N LYS A 50 -1.27 7.21 9.74
CA LYS A 50 -1.31 5.80 9.37
C LYS A 50 -2.28 5.62 8.22
N LEU A 51 -1.79 5.05 7.13
CA LEU A 51 -2.55 4.60 5.98
C LEU A 51 -2.73 3.09 6.11
N ASN A 52 -3.96 2.64 6.36
CA ASN A 52 -4.32 1.24 6.23
C ASN A 52 -5.04 1.06 4.90
N VAL A 53 -4.65 0.04 4.14
CA VAL A 53 -5.28 -0.29 2.85
C VAL A 53 -5.66 -1.74 2.85
N ASP A 54 -6.78 -2.05 2.22
CA ASP A 54 -7.23 -3.41 1.97
C ASP A 54 -7.85 -3.51 0.57
N GLY A 55 -7.89 -4.73 0.04
CA GLY A 55 -8.25 -5.02 -1.35
C GLY A 55 -8.97 -6.35 -1.43
N SER A 56 -9.93 -6.43 -2.34
CA SER A 56 -10.66 -7.64 -2.61
C SER A 56 -10.70 -7.89 -4.11
N CYS A 57 -10.56 -9.17 -4.49
CA CYS A 57 -10.71 -9.62 -5.86
C CYS A 57 -11.78 -10.71 -5.89
N LEU A 58 -12.82 -10.50 -6.70
CA LEU A 58 -13.81 -11.53 -7.01
C LEU A 58 -13.37 -12.23 -8.29
N ASP A 59 -13.22 -13.56 -8.21
CA ASP A 59 -12.83 -14.46 -9.29
C ASP A 59 -11.57 -14.03 -10.05
N GLN A 60 -10.41 -14.12 -9.39
CA GLN A 60 -8.99 -13.93 -9.81
C GLN A 60 -8.60 -12.81 -10.79
N ASP A 61 -9.52 -12.22 -11.54
CA ASP A 61 -9.33 -11.36 -12.70
C ASP A 61 -10.65 -10.72 -13.19
N LEU A 62 -11.79 -10.81 -12.50
CA LEU A 62 -13.02 -10.16 -13.01
C LEU A 62 -13.26 -8.78 -12.42
N HIS A 63 -13.22 -8.68 -11.09
CA HIS A 63 -13.49 -7.42 -10.41
C HIS A 63 -12.60 -7.27 -9.17
N SER A 64 -11.66 -6.31 -9.24
CA SER A 64 -10.85 -5.93 -8.09
C SER A 64 -11.32 -4.59 -7.53
N ARG A 65 -11.56 -4.54 -6.22
CA ARG A 65 -11.84 -3.32 -5.47
C ARG A 65 -10.74 -3.11 -4.46
N PHE A 66 -10.47 -1.84 -4.16
CA PHE A 66 -9.57 -1.49 -3.09
C PHE A 66 -10.07 -0.29 -2.33
N GLY A 67 -9.66 -0.20 -1.07
CA GLY A 67 -9.96 0.94 -0.25
C GLY A 67 -8.90 1.12 0.82
N GLY A 68 -9.07 2.19 1.58
CA GLY A 68 -8.19 2.48 2.67
C GLY A 68 -8.73 3.57 3.56
N VAL A 69 -8.09 3.69 4.70
CA VAL A 69 -8.44 4.61 5.77
C VAL A 69 -7.17 5.27 6.27
N ILE A 70 -7.27 6.57 6.52
CA ILE A 70 -6.17 7.39 7.04
C ILE A 70 -6.55 7.82 8.45
N TYR A 71 -5.67 7.51 9.39
CA TYR A 71 -5.78 7.90 10.79
C TYR A 71 -4.64 8.82 11.19
N TYR A 72 -4.92 9.72 12.11
CA TYR A 72 -3.90 10.47 12.82
C TYR A 72 -3.38 9.69 14.03
N TYR A 73 -2.22 10.08 14.56
CA TYR A 73 -1.56 9.36 15.67
C TYR A 73 -2.42 9.23 16.93
N ASN A 74 -3.38 10.16 17.13
CA ASN A 74 -4.29 10.19 18.27
C ASN A 74 -5.54 9.31 18.08
N GLY A 75 -5.64 8.57 16.97
CA GLY A 75 -6.79 7.74 16.64
C GLY A 75 -7.92 8.47 15.90
N SER A 76 -7.79 9.77 15.62
CA SER A 76 -8.78 10.50 14.82
C SER A 76 -8.82 9.99 13.39
N TRP A 77 -10.03 9.75 12.89
CA TRP A 77 -10.29 9.46 11.48
C TRP A 77 -10.09 10.72 10.64
N ILE A 78 -9.31 10.62 9.57
CA ILE A 78 -9.07 11.72 8.63
C ILE A 78 -9.90 11.52 7.36
N LEU A 79 -9.78 10.34 6.74
CA LEU A 79 -10.42 10.06 5.46
C LEU A 79 -10.55 8.56 5.23
N PHE A 80 -11.60 8.16 4.52
CA PHE A 80 -11.67 6.86 3.83
C PHE A 80 -11.67 7.07 2.30
N PHE A 81 -11.17 6.09 1.56
CA PHE A 81 -11.30 6.03 0.11
C PHE A 81 -11.67 4.61 -0.33
N LEU A 82 -12.39 4.52 -1.45
CA LEU A 82 -12.76 3.29 -2.11
C LEU A 82 -12.61 3.50 -3.62
N SER A 83 -12.16 2.47 -4.33
CA SER A 83 -11.94 2.52 -5.78
C SER A 83 -12.15 1.15 -6.40
N LEU A 84 -12.54 1.17 -7.67
CA LEU A 84 -12.71 -0.01 -8.51
C LEU A 84 -11.58 -0.04 -9.54
N LEU A 85 -11.00 -1.21 -9.77
CA LEU A 85 -10.14 -1.45 -10.91
C LEU A 85 -11.02 -1.99 -12.05
N GLU A 86 -11.09 -1.23 -13.14
CA GLU A 86 -11.96 -1.52 -14.29
C GLU A 86 -11.55 -2.78 -15.05
N HIS A 87 -10.33 -3.27 -14.84
CA HIS A 87 -9.77 -4.40 -15.58
C HIS A 87 -9.39 -5.54 -14.65
N ALA A 88 -9.52 -6.74 -15.21
CA ALA A 88 -8.82 -7.94 -14.78
C ALA A 88 -7.39 -7.63 -14.37
N CYS A 89 -7.07 -7.93 -13.12
CA CYS A 89 -5.86 -7.48 -12.49
C CYS A 89 -5.46 -8.52 -11.46
N PRO A 90 -4.26 -9.11 -11.57
CA PRO A 90 -3.73 -10.02 -10.57
C PRO A 90 -3.78 -9.36 -9.19
N ILE A 91 -4.12 -10.13 -8.16
CA ILE A 91 -4.30 -9.62 -6.79
C ILE A 91 -3.11 -8.74 -6.37
N LEU A 92 -1.87 -9.14 -6.65
CA LEU A 92 -0.67 -8.37 -6.32
C LEU A 92 -0.68 -6.95 -6.92
N ARG A 93 -1.15 -6.77 -8.15
CA ARG A 93 -1.26 -5.45 -8.79
C ARG A 93 -2.32 -4.60 -8.10
N ALA A 94 -3.45 -5.18 -7.72
CA ALA A 94 -4.47 -4.48 -6.95
C ALA A 94 -3.92 -4.03 -5.59
N GLU A 95 -3.17 -4.92 -4.93
CA GLU A 95 -2.57 -4.70 -3.62
C GLU A 95 -1.50 -3.60 -3.63
N LEU A 96 -0.77 -3.44 -4.74
CA LEU A 96 0.24 -2.38 -4.93
C LEU A 96 -0.39 -1.05 -5.38
N MET A 97 -1.38 -1.09 -6.27
CA MET A 97 -2.06 0.11 -6.76
C MET A 97 -2.80 0.84 -5.64
N ARG A 98 -3.37 0.12 -4.68
CA ARG A 98 -4.01 0.74 -3.50
C ARG A 98 -3.00 1.41 -2.55
N ILE A 99 -1.81 0.83 -2.37
CA ILE A 99 -0.73 1.45 -1.58
C ILE A 99 -0.33 2.75 -2.27
N ARG A 100 -0.08 2.68 -3.59
CA ARG A 100 0.23 3.85 -4.41
C ARG A 100 -0.86 4.93 -4.31
N HIS A 101 -2.13 4.55 -4.43
CA HIS A 101 -3.26 5.48 -4.35
C HIS A 101 -3.34 6.16 -2.98
N GLY A 102 -3.28 5.38 -1.89
CA GLY A 102 -3.32 5.94 -0.54
C GLY A 102 -2.14 6.87 -0.26
N LEU A 103 -0.93 6.51 -0.73
CA LEU A 103 0.26 7.35 -0.60
C LEU A 103 0.17 8.66 -1.38
N ALA A 104 -0.28 8.60 -2.63
CA ALA A 104 -0.49 9.79 -3.45
C ALA A 104 -1.50 10.73 -2.78
N LEU A 105 -2.62 10.17 -2.31
CA LEU A 105 -3.67 10.93 -1.64
C LEU A 105 -3.21 11.56 -0.31
N THR A 106 -2.28 10.91 0.42
CA THR A 106 -1.63 11.55 1.58
C THR A 106 -0.71 12.69 1.16
N GLY A 107 0.06 12.52 0.08
CA GLY A 107 0.97 13.53 -0.44
C GLY A 107 0.22 14.78 -0.94
N ASP A 108 -0.84 14.59 -1.72
CA ASP A 108 -1.67 15.67 -2.29
C ASP A 108 -2.32 16.54 -1.21
N ARG A 109 -2.58 15.97 -0.03
CA ARG A 109 -3.15 16.69 1.13
C ARG A 109 -2.10 17.26 2.08
N GLY A 110 -0.81 17.16 1.74
CA GLY A 110 0.28 17.67 2.55
C GLY A 110 0.54 16.85 3.83
N PHE A 111 0.01 15.63 3.90
CA PHE A 111 0.25 14.72 5.02
C PHE A 111 1.64 14.08 4.91
N LYS A 112 2.32 13.84 6.04
CA LYS A 112 3.73 13.41 6.09
C LYS A 112 3.97 12.15 6.92
#